data_AF-A0A6I4I3J9-F1
#
_entry.id   AF-A0A6I4I3J9-F1
#
_cell.length_a   1.000
_cell.length_b   1.000
_cell.length_c   1.000
_cell.angle_alpha   90.00
_cell.angle_beta   90.00
_cell.angle_gamma   90.00
#
_symmetry.space_group_name_H-M   'P 1'
#
loop_
_entity.id
_entity.type
_entity.pdbx_description
1 polymer ?
#
loop_
_entity_poly.entity_id
_entity_poly.type
_entity_poly.pdbx_seq_one_letter_code
_entity_poly.pdbx_strand_id
1 'polypeptide(L)'
;MKKLFTILLTASCTAVLAQTEPPTAHRMVRYRTIGRDSINLSLNSNYELIEDSCADIVRYAHANLRERKFKGAFKDLNKNKPTAVLSEGTYTDEGLKTGLFLSRYDNGSLQSKGYFKNNQFDGNWTLFYENDKPKMDFDAVEGKIKINNYWDARGKKTVDNGKGVYSNEMDYITWKGKLNNGLPDGTWHAYRTADVTETSLVTESYKNGVFQKGSSPAGDYTDGSRIVLISESMLPYLKAEKFQISTTACNGTGFKKIVHAQYRNGAEDFNEAIKSAIEPYLKTVDIKSYDNQFVISGEISERGQLTKLTCNNAFNQEIANGFIRQLYHLPLLVPATANGVPVKEGFDITFTFERGFYSFRYHFQPIKQTL
;
A
#
# COMPACT_ATOMS: atom_id res chain seq x y z
N MET A 1 -27.21 20.16 -70.40
CA MET A 1 -28.31 19.52 -69.64
C MET A 1 -27.97 19.59 -68.16
N LYS A 2 -28.80 20.28 -67.38
CA LYS A 2 -28.76 20.31 -65.92
C LYS A 2 -29.06 18.91 -65.38
N LYS A 3 -28.25 18.39 -64.45
CA LYS A 3 -28.71 17.38 -63.48
C LYS A 3 -28.30 17.85 -62.08
N LEU A 4 -29.32 18.34 -61.38
CA LEU A 4 -29.34 18.53 -59.93
C LEU A 4 -29.03 17.18 -59.27
N PHE A 5 -28.04 17.13 -58.37
CA PHE A 5 -27.92 16.06 -57.39
C PHE A 5 -28.14 16.67 -56.01
N THR A 6 -29.34 16.47 -55.49
CA THR A 6 -29.74 16.87 -54.15
C THR A 6 -29.12 15.89 -53.17
N ILE A 7 -28.13 16.32 -52.40
CA ILE A 7 -27.61 15.55 -51.26
C ILE A 7 -28.56 15.80 -50.08
N LEU A 8 -29.36 14.79 -49.74
CA LEU A 8 -30.15 14.79 -48.51
C LEU A 8 -29.20 14.44 -47.34
N LEU A 9 -28.72 15.45 -46.63
CA LEU A 9 -27.95 15.26 -45.40
C LEU A 9 -28.94 15.08 -44.25
N THR A 10 -29.23 13.84 -43.84
CA THR A 10 -29.97 13.57 -42.60
C THR A 10 -29.03 13.79 -41.43
N ALA A 11 -29.07 15.00 -40.85
CA ALA A 11 -28.45 15.25 -39.55
C ALA A 11 -29.31 14.57 -38.46
N SER A 12 -28.96 13.33 -38.11
CA SER A 12 -29.46 12.71 -36.89
C SER A 12 -28.84 13.44 -35.70
N CYS A 13 -29.57 14.42 -35.17
CA CYS A 13 -29.25 15.07 -33.91
C CYS A 13 -29.51 14.07 -32.78
N THR A 14 -28.54 13.22 -32.47
CA THR A 14 -28.51 12.52 -31.19
C THR A 14 -28.12 13.56 -30.15
N ALA A 15 -29.13 14.10 -29.45
CA ALA A 15 -28.91 14.83 -28.22
C ALA A 15 -28.23 13.86 -27.24
N VAL A 16 -26.91 13.97 -27.12
CA VAL A 16 -26.17 13.40 -26.00
C VAL A 16 -26.62 14.19 -24.80
N LEU A 17 -27.58 13.65 -24.05
CA LEU A 17 -27.80 14.07 -22.67
C LEU A 17 -26.52 13.71 -21.92
N ALA A 18 -25.59 14.65 -21.86
CA ALA A 18 -24.54 14.63 -20.87
C ALA A 18 -25.24 14.59 -19.52
N GLN A 19 -25.25 13.41 -18.89
CA GLN A 19 -25.57 13.32 -17.47
C GLN A 19 -24.50 14.16 -16.77
N THR A 20 -24.87 15.37 -16.36
CA THR A 20 -24.06 16.16 -15.46
C THR A 20 -23.85 15.31 -14.22
N GLU A 21 -22.62 14.84 -13.99
CA GLU A 21 -22.25 14.27 -12.70
C GLU A 21 -22.72 15.25 -11.61
N PRO A 22 -23.42 14.76 -10.57
CA PRO A 22 -23.83 15.63 -9.49
C PRO A 22 -22.59 16.36 -8.98
N PRO A 23 -22.67 17.69 -8.73
CA PRO A 23 -21.52 18.45 -8.27
C PRO A 23 -20.95 17.73 -7.05
N THR A 24 -19.67 17.36 -7.13
CA THR A 24 -18.95 16.74 -6.03
C THR A 24 -19.16 17.61 -4.80
N ALA A 25 -19.91 17.10 -3.82
CA ALA A 25 -20.24 17.86 -2.62
C ALA A 25 -18.93 18.38 -2.02
N HIS A 26 -18.76 19.70 -1.99
CA HIS A 26 -17.57 20.31 -1.40
C HIS A 26 -17.49 19.88 0.06
N ARG A 27 -16.50 19.01 0.35
CA ARG A 27 -16.27 18.48 1.69
C ARG A 27 -15.89 19.61 2.63
N MET A 28 -16.76 19.90 3.60
CA MET A 28 -16.53 20.94 4.60
C MET A 28 -15.80 20.35 5.82
N VAL A 29 -14.51 20.05 5.64
CA VAL A 29 -13.62 19.70 6.74
C VAL A 29 -13.14 21.01 7.38
N ARG A 30 -13.68 21.33 8.57
CA ARG A 30 -13.38 22.57 9.29
C ARG A 30 -12.69 22.22 10.61
N TYR A 31 -11.64 22.96 10.95
CA TYR A 31 -11.12 23.01 12.30
C TYR A 31 -11.79 24.14 13.06
N ARG A 32 -12.09 23.95 14.35
CA ARG A 32 -12.66 25.02 15.19
C ARG A 32 -11.56 25.64 16.03
N THR A 33 -11.40 26.95 15.94
CA THR A 33 -10.63 27.73 16.90
C THR A 33 -11.48 27.95 18.15
N ILE A 34 -11.02 27.43 19.29
CA ILE A 34 -11.69 27.57 20.59
C ILE A 34 -11.19 28.84 21.29
N GLY A 35 -9.95 29.24 21.01
CA GLY A 35 -9.31 30.46 21.49
C GLY A 35 -8.37 31.02 20.41
N ARG A 36 -7.52 31.97 20.80
CA ARG A 36 -6.60 32.65 19.88
C ARG A 36 -5.66 31.66 19.16
N ASP A 37 -5.19 30.64 19.88
CA ASP A 37 -4.30 29.59 19.36
C ASP A 37 -4.76 28.17 19.70
N SER A 38 -5.77 28.01 20.56
CA SER A 38 -6.36 26.71 20.89
C SER A 38 -7.29 26.20 19.79
N ILE A 39 -7.12 24.95 19.40
CA ILE A 39 -7.90 24.30 18.35
C ILE A 39 -8.42 22.94 18.82
N ASN A 40 -9.52 22.52 18.21
CA ASN A 40 -9.85 21.09 18.10
C ASN A 40 -9.80 20.64 16.65
N LEU A 41 -9.20 19.46 16.42
CA LEU A 41 -9.19 18.81 15.12
C LEU A 41 -10.01 17.53 15.19
N SER A 42 -10.98 17.42 14.30
CA SER A 42 -11.75 16.21 14.05
C SER A 42 -10.94 15.30 13.12
N LEU A 43 -10.58 14.12 13.62
CA LEU A 43 -9.67 13.18 12.95
C LEU A 43 -10.32 11.80 12.83
N ASN A 44 -10.03 11.09 11.73
CA ASN A 44 -10.36 9.66 11.60
C ASN A 44 -9.32 8.79 12.32
N SER A 45 -9.54 7.48 12.36
CA SER A 45 -8.61 6.48 12.91
C SER A 45 -7.20 6.47 12.27
N ASN A 46 -7.01 7.07 11.09
CA ASN A 46 -5.71 7.26 10.44
C ASN A 46 -5.03 8.59 10.79
N TYR A 47 -5.62 9.38 11.71
CA TYR A 47 -5.17 10.73 12.10
C TYR A 47 -5.19 11.75 10.96
N GLU A 48 -6.10 11.59 10.01
CA GLU A 48 -6.39 12.54 8.94
C GLU A 48 -7.60 13.41 9.31
N LEU A 49 -7.61 14.67 8.88
CA LEU A 49 -8.72 15.59 9.07
C LEU A 49 -9.97 15.08 8.35
N ILE A 50 -11.08 15.02 9.08
CA ILE A 50 -12.38 14.56 8.59
C ILE A 50 -13.51 15.45 9.12
N GLU A 51 -14.68 15.37 8.50
CA GLU A 51 -15.90 16.00 8.98
C GLU A 51 -16.21 15.57 10.44
N ASP A 52 -16.59 16.51 11.31
CA ASP A 52 -16.77 16.26 12.74
C ASP A 52 -17.77 15.13 13.08
N SER A 53 -18.77 14.94 12.22
CA SER A 53 -19.76 13.86 12.34
C SER A 53 -19.19 12.46 12.15
N CYS A 54 -18.02 12.34 11.53
CA CYS A 54 -17.31 11.10 11.25
C CYS A 54 -15.95 11.01 11.98
N ALA A 55 -15.72 11.87 12.97
CA ALA A 55 -14.48 11.84 13.73
C ALA A 55 -14.46 10.62 14.68
N ASP A 56 -13.36 9.90 14.67
CA ASP A 56 -13.04 8.88 15.69
C ASP A 56 -12.24 9.52 16.84
N ILE A 57 -11.45 10.55 16.50
CA ILE A 57 -10.47 11.18 17.37
C ILE A 57 -10.70 12.70 17.35
N VAL A 58 -10.57 13.33 18.51
CA VAL A 58 -10.52 14.79 18.64
C VAL A 58 -9.18 15.20 19.25
N ARG A 59 -8.34 15.89 18.47
CA ARG A 59 -7.10 16.49 18.98
C ARG A 59 -7.38 17.86 19.57
N TYR A 60 -7.09 18.04 20.85
CA TYR A 60 -7.03 19.33 21.52
C TYR A 60 -5.57 19.78 21.56
N ALA A 61 -5.26 20.93 20.99
CA ALA A 61 -3.89 21.44 20.91
C ALA A 61 -3.86 22.97 20.81
N HIS A 62 -2.67 23.55 20.91
CA HIS A 62 -2.42 24.90 20.41
C HIS A 62 -1.68 24.81 19.07
N ALA A 63 -2.01 25.69 18.12
CA ALA A 63 -1.35 25.69 16.81
C ALA A 63 -1.20 27.10 16.22
N ASN A 64 -0.08 27.32 15.53
CA ASN A 64 0.05 28.37 14.54
C ASN A 64 -0.44 27.82 13.20
N LEU A 65 -1.69 28.14 12.85
CA LEU A 65 -2.32 27.63 11.63
C LEU A 65 -1.78 28.26 10.34
N ARG A 66 -1.15 29.45 10.42
CA ARG A 66 -0.46 30.04 9.27
C ARG A 66 0.76 29.23 8.88
N GLU A 67 1.51 28.76 9.88
CA GLU A 67 2.68 27.89 9.70
C GLU A 67 2.35 26.40 9.70
N ARG A 68 1.10 26.03 10.03
CA ARG A 68 0.65 24.65 10.23
C ARG A 68 1.51 23.88 11.23
N LYS A 69 1.82 24.52 12.36
CA LYS A 69 2.63 23.95 13.43
C LYS A 69 1.85 23.90 14.74
N PHE A 70 1.94 22.79 15.45
CA PHE A 70 1.49 22.70 16.84
C PHE A 70 2.49 23.38 17.77
N LYS A 71 2.02 23.84 18.93
CA LYS A 71 2.84 24.37 20.02
C LYS A 71 2.26 23.94 21.36
N GLY A 72 3.10 23.79 22.37
CA GLY A 72 2.68 23.36 23.70
C GLY A 72 2.09 21.95 23.71
N ALA A 73 1.29 21.66 24.74
CA ALA A 73 0.71 20.33 24.93
C ALA A 73 -0.43 20.05 23.94
N PHE A 74 -0.54 18.80 23.53
CA PHE A 74 -1.73 18.28 22.86
C PHE A 74 -2.25 17.03 23.56
N LYS A 75 -3.55 16.76 23.36
CA LYS A 75 -4.22 15.51 23.75
C LYS A 75 -5.18 15.07 22.67
N ASP A 76 -5.11 13.80 22.32
CA ASP A 76 -6.06 13.14 21.43
C ASP A 76 -7.05 12.33 22.26
N LEU A 77 -8.34 12.63 22.12
CA LEU A 77 -9.41 11.93 22.83
C LEU A 77 -10.23 11.10 21.86
N ASN A 78 -10.71 9.94 22.29
CA ASN A 78 -11.71 9.19 21.53
C ASN A 78 -13.01 10.01 21.49
N LYS A 79 -13.57 10.24 20.30
CA LYS A 79 -14.79 11.06 20.10
C LYS A 79 -15.99 10.51 20.86
N ASN A 80 -16.16 9.19 20.86
CA ASN A 80 -17.31 8.49 21.45
C ASN A 80 -17.12 8.24 22.96
N LYS A 81 -15.87 8.26 23.44
CA LYS A 81 -15.53 8.15 24.86
C LYS A 81 -14.48 9.22 25.22
N PRO A 82 -14.87 10.49 25.43
CA PRO A 82 -13.92 11.59 25.63
C PRO A 82 -13.02 11.47 26.87
N THR A 83 -13.36 10.59 27.81
CA THR A 83 -12.48 10.28 28.96
C THR A 83 -11.29 9.38 28.58
N ALA A 84 -11.31 8.75 27.40
CA ALA A 84 -10.22 7.93 26.89
C ALA A 84 -9.23 8.80 26.11
N VAL A 85 -8.03 8.98 26.69
CA VAL A 85 -6.90 9.66 26.05
C VAL A 85 -6.17 8.64 25.17
N LEU A 86 -6.13 8.89 23.87
CA LEU A 86 -5.49 8.04 22.86
C LEU A 86 -4.03 8.40 22.66
N SER A 87 -3.67 9.68 22.71
CA SER A 87 -2.28 10.10 22.71
C SER A 87 -2.09 11.48 23.33
N GLU A 88 -0.89 11.76 23.81
CA GLU A 88 -0.50 13.05 24.36
C GLU A 88 1.00 13.30 24.18
N GLY A 89 1.36 14.58 24.13
CA GLY A 89 2.74 15.02 23.99
C GLY A 89 2.85 16.53 23.97
N THR A 90 4.06 17.05 23.75
CA THR A 90 4.36 18.49 23.78
C THR A 90 5.21 18.92 22.60
N TYR A 91 4.95 20.11 22.10
CA TYR A 91 5.73 20.81 21.09
C TYR A 91 6.36 22.09 21.68
N THR A 92 7.54 22.48 21.20
CA THR A 92 8.10 23.82 21.45
C THR A 92 7.30 24.89 20.70
N ASP A 93 7.61 26.16 20.94
CA ASP A 93 6.98 27.28 20.21
C ASP A 93 7.33 27.27 18.71
N GLU A 94 8.46 26.69 18.33
CA GLU A 94 8.89 26.51 16.93
C GLU A 94 8.25 25.28 16.26
N GLY A 95 7.46 24.51 17.01
CA GLY A 95 6.76 23.31 16.55
C GLY A 95 7.58 22.03 16.56
N LEU A 96 8.66 21.97 17.35
CA LEU A 96 9.48 20.76 17.48
C LEU A 96 8.93 19.87 18.59
N LYS A 97 8.82 18.55 18.36
CA LYS A 97 8.45 17.60 19.41
C LYS A 97 9.47 17.63 20.56
N THR A 98 8.97 17.66 21.79
CA THR A 98 9.78 17.70 23.00
C THR A 98 9.09 17.00 24.17
N GLY A 99 9.88 16.41 25.06
CA GLY A 99 9.38 15.77 26.28
C GLY A 99 8.72 14.42 26.02
N LEU A 100 7.88 14.00 26.97
CA LEU A 100 7.24 12.68 26.94
C LEU A 100 6.12 12.64 25.88
N PHE A 101 6.12 11.58 25.10
CA PHE A 101 5.03 11.20 24.22
C PHE A 101 4.48 9.84 24.62
N LEU A 102 3.16 9.73 24.62
CA LEU A 102 2.43 8.54 25.03
C LEU A 102 1.29 8.28 24.05
N SER A 103 1.08 7.02 23.66
CA SER A 103 -0.12 6.62 22.93
C SER A 103 -0.72 5.32 23.47
N ARG A 104 -2.03 5.15 23.26
CA ARG A 104 -2.83 4.02 23.71
C ARG A 104 -3.72 3.53 22.58
N TYR A 105 -4.08 2.26 22.65
CA TYR A 105 -5.15 1.68 21.84
C TYR A 105 -6.53 2.10 22.38
N ASP A 106 -7.59 1.90 21.59
CA ASP A 106 -8.97 2.25 22.00
C ASP A 106 -9.44 1.47 23.24
N ASN A 107 -8.91 0.26 23.45
CA ASN A 107 -9.16 -0.53 24.66
C ASN A 107 -8.44 0.03 25.91
N GLY A 108 -7.58 1.04 25.76
CA GLY A 108 -6.82 1.70 26.82
C GLY A 108 -5.42 1.11 27.07
N SER A 109 -5.05 0.00 26.43
CA SER A 109 -3.72 -0.59 26.54
C SER A 109 -2.66 0.37 26.00
N LEU A 110 -1.47 0.30 26.59
CA LEU A 110 -0.36 1.14 26.18
C LEU A 110 0.08 0.73 24.77
N GLN A 111 0.19 1.67 23.84
CA GLN A 111 0.69 1.41 22.49
C GLN A 111 2.15 1.80 22.37
N SER A 112 2.52 3.01 22.82
CA SER A 112 3.89 3.48 22.78
C SER A 112 4.18 4.49 23.88
N LYS A 113 5.46 4.55 24.29
CA LYS A 113 5.97 5.55 25.21
C LYS A 113 7.44 5.83 24.93
N GLY A 114 7.80 7.11 24.94
CA GLY A 114 9.19 7.55 24.92
C GLY A 114 9.30 9.07 24.91
N TYR A 115 10.51 9.58 24.72
CA TYR A 115 10.78 11.01 24.73
C TYR A 115 11.21 11.51 23.35
N PHE A 116 10.84 12.75 23.05
CA PHE A 116 11.42 13.50 21.96
C PHE A 116 12.29 14.63 22.51
N LYS A 117 13.34 14.95 21.77
CA LYS A 117 14.16 16.15 21.96
C LYS A 117 14.43 16.77 20.60
N ASN A 118 14.00 18.01 20.41
CA ASN A 118 14.17 18.75 19.15
C ASN A 118 13.72 17.95 17.91
N ASN A 119 12.51 17.39 17.98
CA ASN A 119 11.89 16.61 16.91
C ASN A 119 12.55 15.24 16.60
N GLN A 120 13.52 14.81 17.40
CA GLN A 120 14.18 13.50 17.29
C GLN A 120 13.80 12.61 18.48
N PHE A 121 13.74 11.30 18.26
CA PHE A 121 13.63 10.34 19.35
C PHE A 121 14.79 10.53 20.33
N ASP A 122 14.49 10.46 21.62
CA ASP A 122 15.44 10.65 22.71
C ASP A 122 15.21 9.61 23.81
N GLY A 123 16.29 9.02 24.31
CA GLY A 123 16.26 8.00 25.34
C GLY A 123 15.66 6.68 24.88
N ASN A 124 15.07 5.95 25.82
CA ASN A 124 14.47 4.64 25.56
C ASN A 124 13.01 4.78 25.12
N TRP A 125 12.65 4.03 24.08
CA TRP A 125 11.31 3.91 23.54
C TRP A 125 10.80 2.48 23.68
N THR A 126 9.53 2.36 24.05
CA THR A 126 8.84 1.08 24.20
C THR A 126 7.52 1.09 23.45
N LEU A 127 7.25 0.02 22.71
CA LEU A 127 6.05 -0.18 21.93
C LEU A 127 5.45 -1.55 22.26
N PHE A 128 4.13 -1.61 22.27
CA PHE A 128 3.36 -2.82 22.57
C PHE A 128 2.33 -3.07 21.49
N TYR A 129 1.86 -4.31 21.41
CA TYR A 129 0.68 -4.69 20.67
C TYR A 129 -0.59 -4.42 21.48
N GLU A 130 -1.75 -4.41 20.82
CA GLU A 130 -3.05 -4.13 21.46
C GLU A 130 -3.41 -5.10 22.60
N ASN A 131 -2.84 -6.31 22.55
CA ASN A 131 -2.96 -7.36 23.57
C ASN A 131 -1.91 -7.27 24.70
N ASP A 132 -1.31 -6.08 24.91
CA ASP A 132 -0.29 -5.78 25.92
C ASP A 132 1.05 -6.52 25.75
N LYS A 133 1.22 -7.34 24.70
CA LYS A 133 2.50 -8.01 24.44
C LYS A 133 3.54 -7.00 23.91
N PRO A 134 4.82 -7.15 24.27
CA PRO A 134 5.87 -6.28 23.75
C PRO A 134 5.95 -6.40 22.23
N LYS A 135 6.08 -5.27 21.55
CA LYS A 135 6.28 -5.17 20.10
C LYS A 135 7.74 -4.82 19.79
N MET A 136 8.26 -3.81 20.47
CA MET A 136 9.62 -3.33 20.26
C MET A 136 10.10 -2.50 21.46
N ASP A 137 11.41 -2.51 21.68
CA ASP A 137 12.09 -1.41 22.36
C ASP A 137 13.38 -1.02 21.63
N PHE A 138 13.71 0.27 21.72
CA PHE A 138 14.90 0.83 21.09
C PHE A 138 15.43 2.03 21.90
N ASP A 139 16.72 2.29 21.76
CA ASP A 139 17.35 3.48 22.32
C ASP A 139 17.62 4.49 21.20
N ALA A 140 17.45 5.77 21.52
CA ALA A 140 17.76 6.87 20.65
C ALA A 140 18.66 7.88 21.36
N VAL A 141 19.86 8.12 20.81
CA VAL A 141 20.81 9.09 21.35
C VAL A 141 21.34 9.92 20.18
N GLU A 142 21.17 11.24 20.26
CA GLU A 142 21.61 12.19 19.22
C GLU A 142 21.11 11.79 17.81
N GLY A 143 19.84 11.36 17.72
CA GLY A 143 19.19 10.94 16.47
C GLY A 143 19.60 9.55 15.98
N LYS A 144 20.56 8.87 16.62
CA LYS A 144 20.95 7.50 16.27
C LYS A 144 20.05 6.50 17.00
N ILE A 145 19.38 5.66 16.23
CA ILE A 145 18.47 4.62 16.74
C ILE A 145 19.22 3.29 16.84
N LYS A 146 19.08 2.61 17.97
CA LYS A 146 19.54 1.25 18.20
C LYS A 146 18.35 0.40 18.64
N ILE A 147 17.94 -0.54 17.79
CA ILE A 147 16.85 -1.46 18.12
C ILE A 147 17.38 -2.52 19.08
N ASN A 148 16.76 -2.68 20.24
CA ASN A 148 17.18 -3.66 21.24
C ASN A 148 16.40 -4.96 21.07
N ASN A 149 15.07 -4.89 21.01
CA ASN A 149 14.25 -6.07 20.81
C ASN A 149 13.09 -5.80 19.85
N TYR A 150 12.66 -6.85 19.16
CA TYR A 150 11.50 -6.83 18.28
C TYR A 150 10.80 -8.18 18.30
N TRP A 151 9.48 -8.13 18.43
CA TRP A 151 8.59 -9.28 18.32
C TRP A 151 7.68 -9.08 17.12
N ASP A 152 7.42 -10.14 16.37
CA ASP A 152 6.41 -10.10 15.31
C ASP A 152 4.98 -10.18 15.87
N ALA A 153 3.97 -9.99 15.02
CA ALA A 153 2.57 -10.02 15.43
C ALA A 153 2.10 -11.38 15.99
N ARG A 154 2.87 -12.45 15.80
CA ARG A 154 2.61 -13.78 16.36
C ARG A 154 3.27 -13.94 17.74
N GLY A 155 4.02 -12.95 18.20
CA GLY A 155 4.77 -12.94 19.45
C GLY A 155 6.14 -13.62 19.36
N LYS A 156 6.62 -13.95 18.15
CA LYS A 156 7.98 -14.49 18.00
C LYS A 156 8.98 -13.35 18.12
N LYS A 157 9.91 -13.47 19.08
CA LYS A 157 11.05 -12.55 19.19
C LYS A 157 12.00 -12.77 18.01
N THR A 158 12.10 -11.80 17.09
CA THR A 158 12.97 -11.90 15.92
C THR A 158 14.24 -11.07 16.03
N VAL A 159 14.28 -10.12 16.99
CA VAL A 159 15.47 -9.40 17.41
C VAL A 159 15.59 -9.52 18.93
N ASP A 160 16.74 -9.97 19.39
CA ASP A 160 17.06 -10.15 20.80
C ASP A 160 18.40 -9.49 21.10
N ASN A 161 18.42 -8.53 22.03
CA ASN A 161 19.59 -7.74 22.41
C ASN A 161 20.34 -7.16 21.19
N GLY A 162 19.58 -6.63 20.24
CA GLY A 162 20.07 -5.99 19.02
C GLY A 162 20.56 -6.94 17.95
N LYS A 163 20.38 -8.25 18.11
CA LYS A 163 20.77 -9.25 17.12
C LYS A 163 19.55 -9.98 16.58
N GLY A 164 19.42 -10.06 15.26
CA GLY A 164 18.35 -10.84 14.63
C GLY A 164 17.90 -10.28 13.29
N VAL A 165 16.72 -10.71 12.85
CA VAL A 165 16.10 -10.22 11.60
C VAL A 165 15.00 -9.25 11.97
N TYR A 166 15.13 -8.03 11.50
CA TYR A 166 14.13 -6.99 11.65
C TYR A 166 13.32 -6.84 10.37
N SER A 167 12.05 -6.51 10.51
CA SER A 167 11.18 -6.15 9.40
C SER A 167 10.26 -5.01 9.79
N ASN A 168 10.24 -3.97 8.96
CA ASN A 168 9.38 -2.80 9.12
C ASN A 168 8.47 -2.66 7.90
N GLU A 169 7.18 -2.90 8.09
CA GLU A 169 6.15 -2.63 7.08
C GLU A 169 5.74 -1.15 7.12
N MET A 170 5.91 -0.49 6.00
CA MET A 170 5.37 0.83 5.70
C MET A 170 4.24 0.71 4.69
N ASP A 171 3.58 1.82 4.37
CA ASP A 171 2.36 1.81 3.56
C ASP A 171 2.51 0.99 2.24
N TYR A 172 3.61 1.22 1.50
CA TYR A 172 3.84 0.58 0.18
C TYR A 172 5.05 -0.36 0.12
N ILE A 173 5.96 -0.26 1.09
CA ILE A 173 7.18 -1.07 1.11
C ILE A 173 7.45 -1.66 2.49
N THR A 174 8.05 -2.85 2.50
CA THR A 174 8.55 -3.52 3.71
C THR A 174 10.05 -3.66 3.62
N TRP A 175 10.78 -3.05 4.56
CA TRP A 175 12.21 -3.30 4.73
C TRP A 175 12.43 -4.54 5.59
N LYS A 176 13.42 -5.36 5.25
CA LYS A 176 13.82 -6.54 6.02
C LYS A 176 15.32 -6.73 5.92
N GLY A 177 15.96 -7.05 7.05
CA GLY A 177 17.39 -7.32 7.08
C GLY A 177 17.89 -7.66 8.47
N LYS A 178 19.20 -7.88 8.59
CA LYS A 178 19.84 -8.27 9.84
C LYS A 178 20.24 -7.04 10.64
N LEU A 179 20.01 -7.13 11.94
CA LEU A 179 20.58 -6.23 12.92
C LEU A 179 21.74 -6.91 13.64
N ASN A 180 22.80 -6.15 13.86
CA ASN A 180 23.90 -6.50 14.74
C ASN A 180 24.15 -5.33 15.71
N ASN A 181 24.16 -5.60 17.02
CA ASN A 181 24.17 -4.57 18.06
C ASN A 181 23.11 -3.47 17.86
N GLY A 182 21.94 -3.85 17.34
CA GLY A 182 20.79 -3.00 17.12
C GLY A 182 20.88 -2.06 15.92
N LEU A 183 21.93 -2.21 15.11
CA LEU A 183 22.18 -1.41 13.91
C LEU A 183 22.06 -2.28 12.65
N PRO A 184 21.68 -1.71 11.49
CA PRO A 184 21.65 -2.42 10.21
C PRO A 184 23.01 -3.05 9.87
N ASP A 185 23.00 -4.33 9.50
CA ASP A 185 24.20 -5.05 9.06
C ASP A 185 23.91 -5.98 7.89
N GLY A 186 24.91 -6.20 7.04
CA GLY A 186 24.79 -7.02 5.84
C GLY A 186 23.85 -6.41 4.81
N THR A 187 23.15 -7.27 4.06
CA THR A 187 22.25 -6.86 2.99
C THR A 187 20.82 -6.74 3.50
N TRP A 188 20.21 -5.60 3.21
CA TRP A 188 18.83 -5.26 3.48
C TRP A 188 18.06 -5.17 2.17
N HIS A 189 16.79 -5.55 2.23
CA HIS A 189 15.91 -5.62 1.09
C HIS A 189 14.62 -4.86 1.38
N ALA A 190 14.16 -4.07 0.42
CA ALA A 190 12.81 -3.52 0.40
C ALA A 190 11.96 -4.32 -0.57
N TYR A 191 10.79 -4.74 -0.11
CA TYR A 191 9.79 -5.43 -0.92
C TYR A 191 8.55 -4.55 -1.05
N ARG A 192 7.71 -4.78 -2.05
CA ARG A 192 6.37 -4.18 -2.04
C ARG A 192 5.59 -4.77 -0.85
N THR A 193 4.81 -3.96 -0.15
CA THR A 193 3.97 -4.45 0.95
C THR A 193 2.99 -5.51 0.43
N ALA A 194 2.87 -6.62 1.16
CA ALA A 194 2.08 -7.81 0.79
C ALA A 194 2.54 -8.53 -0.50
N ASP A 195 3.76 -8.28 -0.94
CA ASP A 195 4.43 -9.08 -1.96
C ASP A 195 4.81 -10.45 -1.39
N VAL A 196 4.26 -11.51 -1.98
CA VAL A 196 4.52 -12.90 -1.57
C VAL A 196 5.65 -13.55 -2.36
N THR A 197 6.12 -12.90 -3.43
CA THR A 197 7.22 -13.40 -4.28
C THR A 197 8.58 -13.07 -3.68
N GLU A 198 8.61 -12.19 -2.66
CA GLU A 198 9.83 -11.64 -2.08
C GLU A 198 10.76 -11.04 -3.16
N THR A 199 10.19 -10.40 -4.19
CA THR A 199 10.98 -9.72 -5.21
C THR A 199 11.51 -8.40 -4.66
N SER A 200 12.83 -8.33 -4.45
CA SER A 200 13.48 -7.15 -3.90
C SER A 200 13.40 -5.96 -4.85
N LEU A 201 12.78 -4.87 -4.42
CA LEU A 201 12.70 -3.60 -5.16
C LEU A 201 13.97 -2.77 -4.98
N VAL A 202 14.48 -2.73 -3.74
CA VAL A 202 15.67 -1.96 -3.38
C VAL A 202 16.55 -2.85 -2.51
N THR A 203 17.85 -2.78 -2.71
CA THR A 203 18.83 -3.40 -1.81
C THR A 203 19.74 -2.34 -1.22
N GLU A 204 20.12 -2.52 0.03
CA GLU A 204 21.15 -1.71 0.68
C GLU A 204 22.13 -2.60 1.43
N SER A 205 23.39 -2.20 1.48
CA SER A 205 24.45 -2.94 2.16
C SER A 205 25.04 -2.12 3.29
N TYR A 206 25.29 -2.81 4.40
CA TYR A 206 25.76 -2.23 5.65
C TYR A 206 26.93 -3.02 6.21
N LYS A 207 27.81 -2.32 6.90
CA LYS A 207 28.87 -2.91 7.72
C LYS A 207 28.89 -2.21 9.06
N ASN A 208 28.58 -2.95 10.13
CA ASN A 208 28.58 -2.41 11.50
C ASN A 208 27.72 -1.15 11.67
N GLY A 209 26.52 -1.11 11.08
CA GLY A 209 25.63 0.05 11.14
C GLY A 209 25.93 1.16 10.13
N VAL A 210 27.01 1.07 9.37
CA VAL A 210 27.39 2.09 8.38
C VAL A 210 26.89 1.68 6.99
N PHE A 211 26.03 2.51 6.41
CA PHE A 211 25.59 2.37 5.02
C PHE A 211 26.79 2.41 4.06
N GLN A 212 26.85 1.46 3.14
CA GLN A 212 27.92 1.36 2.16
C GLN A 212 27.45 1.81 0.77
N LYS A 213 26.35 1.22 0.30
CA LYS A 213 25.72 1.49 -1.01
C LYS A 213 24.32 0.88 -1.06
N GLY A 214 23.50 1.37 -1.96
CA GLY A 214 22.24 0.77 -2.33
C GLY A 214 22.05 0.67 -3.84
N SER A 215 21.05 -0.12 -4.23
CA SER A 215 20.65 -0.33 -5.63
C SER A 215 19.13 -0.31 -5.72
N SER A 216 18.61 0.39 -6.73
CA SER A 216 17.18 0.56 -7.00
C SER A 216 16.91 0.51 -8.51
N PRO A 217 15.64 0.47 -8.95
CA PRO A 217 15.32 0.53 -10.38
C PRO A 217 15.78 1.82 -11.07
N ALA A 218 16.04 2.88 -10.31
CA ALA A 218 16.58 4.14 -10.82
C ALA A 218 18.12 4.15 -10.92
N GLY A 219 18.79 3.10 -10.42
CA GLY A 219 20.25 2.97 -10.39
C GLY A 219 20.81 2.76 -8.98
N ASP A 220 22.13 2.60 -8.94
CA ASP A 220 22.93 2.47 -7.72
C ASP A 220 23.18 3.83 -7.06
N TYR A 221 23.30 3.86 -5.73
CA TYR A 221 23.51 5.08 -4.95
C TYR A 221 24.39 4.87 -3.71
N THR A 222 25.07 5.93 -3.31
CA THR A 222 25.98 5.98 -2.15
C THR A 222 25.82 7.25 -1.31
N ASP A 223 24.89 8.14 -1.68
CA ASP A 223 24.64 9.43 -1.04
C ASP A 223 23.96 9.30 0.33
N GLY A 224 23.22 8.21 0.56
CA GLY A 224 22.70 7.88 1.88
C GLY A 224 21.67 6.75 1.87
N SER A 225 21.41 6.24 3.07
CA SER A 225 20.40 5.23 3.32
C SER A 225 18.97 5.75 3.06
N ARG A 226 18.10 4.85 2.62
CA ARG A 226 16.65 5.01 2.47
C ARG A 226 15.87 4.17 3.49
N ILE A 227 16.54 3.46 4.39
CA ILE A 227 15.90 2.67 5.44
C ILE A 227 15.28 3.60 6.48
N VAL A 228 14.03 3.30 6.81
CA VAL A 228 13.33 3.88 7.96
C VAL A 228 13.19 2.78 9.00
N LEU A 229 13.91 2.88 10.12
CA LEU A 229 13.84 1.88 11.18
C LEU A 229 12.55 1.97 11.99
N ILE A 230 12.09 3.19 12.29
CA ILE A 230 10.85 3.47 13.01
C ILE A 230 9.96 4.31 12.09
N SER A 231 8.89 3.70 11.57
CA SER A 231 7.98 4.33 10.62
C SER A 231 6.79 5.00 11.32
N GLU A 232 6.15 5.95 10.63
CA GLU A 232 4.93 6.60 11.11
C GLU A 232 3.77 5.61 11.33
N SER A 233 3.77 4.45 10.67
CA SER A 233 2.76 3.40 10.91
C SER A 233 2.87 2.81 12.33
N MET A 234 4.02 2.94 12.99
CA MET A 234 4.19 2.55 14.38
C MET A 234 3.73 3.62 15.38
N LEU A 235 3.67 4.88 14.96
CA LEU A 235 3.30 6.04 15.77
C LEU A 235 2.26 6.90 15.02
N PRO A 236 1.07 6.36 14.74
CA PRO A 236 0.13 6.96 13.78
C PRO A 236 -0.34 8.37 14.17
N TYR A 237 -0.35 8.69 15.47
CA TYR A 237 -0.73 10.01 15.96
C TYR A 237 0.16 11.15 15.46
N LEU A 238 1.37 10.84 14.97
CA LEU A 238 2.25 11.82 14.34
C LEU A 238 1.73 12.30 12.98
N LYS A 239 0.88 11.52 12.29
CA LYS A 239 0.31 11.91 10.98
C LYS A 239 -0.53 13.19 11.05
N ALA A 240 -1.13 13.48 12.20
CA ALA A 240 -1.89 14.72 12.41
C ALA A 240 -1.04 15.99 12.26
N GLU A 241 0.31 15.91 12.37
CA GLU A 241 1.24 17.02 12.06
C GLU A 241 1.17 17.48 10.60
N LYS A 242 0.65 16.62 9.69
CA LYS A 242 0.54 16.93 8.26
C LYS A 242 -0.69 17.76 7.91
N PHE A 243 -1.66 17.87 8.83
CA PHE A 243 -2.97 18.48 8.56
C PHE A 243 -3.59 17.96 7.25
N GLN A 244 -3.39 16.67 6.97
CA GLN A 244 -3.86 16.03 5.75
C GLN A 244 -5.35 15.78 5.85
N ILE A 245 -6.11 16.23 4.86
CA ILE A 245 -7.54 15.90 4.74
C ILE A 245 -7.65 14.46 4.26
N SER A 246 -8.50 13.67 4.92
CA SER A 246 -8.72 12.29 4.52
C SER A 246 -9.16 12.23 3.07
N THR A 247 -8.66 11.28 2.29
CA THR A 247 -9.15 11.06 0.93
C THR A 247 -10.54 10.40 0.92
N THR A 248 -10.93 9.78 2.05
CA THR A 248 -12.24 9.15 2.22
C THR A 248 -13.22 10.13 2.85
N ALA A 249 -14.38 10.31 2.22
CA ALA A 249 -15.46 11.14 2.75
C ALA A 249 -16.15 10.49 3.95
N CYS A 250 -16.83 11.30 4.76
CA CYS A 250 -17.73 10.82 5.81
C CYS A 250 -18.77 9.85 5.23
N ASN A 251 -18.92 8.67 5.85
CA ASN A 251 -19.72 7.54 5.32
C ASN A 251 -19.30 7.01 3.94
N GLY A 252 -18.19 7.49 3.38
CA GLY A 252 -17.61 6.95 2.16
C GLY A 252 -16.97 5.60 2.44
N THR A 253 -17.03 4.69 1.48
CA THR A 253 -16.21 3.49 1.51
C THR A 253 -14.76 3.89 1.29
N GLY A 254 -13.90 3.66 2.27
CA GLY A 254 -12.46 3.87 2.10
C GLY A 254 -11.90 3.03 0.95
N PHE A 255 -10.81 3.51 0.35
CA PHE A 255 -10.08 2.72 -0.64
C PHE A 255 -9.67 1.39 -0.02
N LYS A 256 -10.16 0.28 -0.59
CA LYS A 256 -9.72 -1.05 -0.17
C LYS A 256 -8.24 -1.19 -0.54
N LYS A 257 -7.40 -1.64 0.39
CA LYS A 257 -6.01 -2.04 0.11
C LYS A 257 -6.08 -3.25 -0.81
N ILE A 258 -5.90 -3.01 -2.11
CA ILE A 258 -5.91 -4.06 -3.12
C ILE A 258 -4.51 -4.64 -3.25
N VAL A 259 -4.42 -5.95 -3.12
CA VAL A 259 -3.24 -6.74 -3.49
C VAL A 259 -3.69 -7.62 -4.64
N HIS A 260 -3.12 -7.42 -5.83
CA HIS A 260 -3.42 -8.24 -7.00
C HIS A 260 -2.98 -9.70 -6.76
N ALA A 261 -3.52 -10.63 -7.55
CA ALA A 261 -3.08 -12.01 -7.55
C ALA A 261 -1.59 -12.09 -7.87
N GLN A 262 -0.92 -13.07 -7.29
CA GLN A 262 0.53 -13.23 -7.41
C GLN A 262 0.87 -14.70 -7.60
N TYR A 263 1.84 -15.01 -8.46
CA TYR A 263 2.42 -16.34 -8.47
C TYR A 263 3.54 -16.41 -7.45
N ARG A 264 3.46 -17.34 -6.50
CA ARG A 264 4.35 -17.39 -5.32
C ARG A 264 5.83 -17.36 -5.67
N ASN A 265 6.22 -17.94 -6.81
CA ASN A 265 7.62 -18.02 -7.21
C ASN A 265 8.07 -16.85 -8.11
N GLY A 266 7.22 -15.84 -8.33
CA GLY A 266 7.53 -14.68 -9.15
C GLY A 266 6.99 -14.75 -10.57
N ALA A 267 7.05 -13.62 -11.28
CA ALA A 267 6.46 -13.47 -12.61
C ALA A 267 7.18 -14.30 -13.68
N GLU A 268 8.51 -14.47 -13.57
CA GLU A 268 9.32 -15.26 -14.51
C GLU A 268 8.95 -16.75 -14.48
N ASP A 269 8.85 -17.33 -13.29
CA ASP A 269 8.41 -18.72 -13.14
C ASP A 269 6.96 -18.92 -13.62
N PHE A 270 6.11 -17.90 -13.49
CA PHE A 270 4.76 -17.97 -14.06
C PHE A 270 4.78 -17.92 -15.59
N ASN A 271 5.68 -17.14 -16.20
CA ASN A 271 5.89 -17.16 -17.65
C ASN A 271 6.31 -18.56 -18.12
N GLU A 272 7.26 -19.20 -17.42
CA GLU A 272 7.68 -20.56 -17.76
C GLU A 272 6.56 -21.60 -17.53
N ALA A 273 5.70 -21.41 -16.52
CA ALA A 273 4.53 -22.26 -16.32
C ALA A 273 3.51 -22.14 -17.48
N ILE A 274 3.23 -20.92 -17.94
CA ILE A 274 2.37 -20.67 -19.12
C ILE A 274 2.96 -21.34 -20.35
N LYS A 275 4.24 -21.07 -20.64
CA LYS A 275 4.95 -21.66 -21.77
C LYS A 275 4.91 -23.19 -21.73
N SER A 276 5.23 -23.79 -20.58
CA SER A 276 5.22 -25.24 -20.39
C SER A 276 3.82 -25.86 -20.58
N ALA A 277 2.76 -25.15 -20.19
CA ALA A 277 1.39 -25.62 -20.40
C ALA A 277 0.97 -25.55 -21.88
N ILE A 278 1.40 -24.51 -22.60
CA ILE A 278 0.98 -24.25 -23.98
C ILE A 278 1.80 -25.06 -25.01
N GLU A 279 3.10 -25.25 -24.78
CA GLU A 279 4.03 -25.91 -25.70
C GLU A 279 3.55 -27.28 -26.24
N PRO A 280 3.02 -28.20 -25.42
CA PRO A 280 2.53 -29.49 -25.91
C PRO A 280 1.40 -29.34 -26.93
N TYR A 281 0.47 -28.41 -26.70
CA TYR A 281 -0.63 -28.16 -27.63
C TYR A 281 -0.14 -27.46 -28.90
N LEU A 282 0.77 -26.50 -28.78
CA LEU A 282 1.37 -25.81 -29.92
C LEU A 282 2.02 -26.76 -30.93
N LYS A 283 2.62 -27.87 -30.48
CA LYS A 283 3.22 -28.88 -31.38
C LYS A 283 2.19 -29.61 -32.24
N THR A 284 0.90 -29.54 -31.89
CA THR A 284 -0.20 -30.21 -32.60
C THR A 284 -0.91 -29.33 -33.63
N VAL A 285 -0.58 -28.04 -33.68
CA VAL A 285 -1.24 -27.05 -34.54
C VAL A 285 -0.22 -26.35 -35.45
N ASP A 286 -0.57 -26.16 -36.72
CA ASP A 286 0.26 -25.37 -37.63
C ASP A 286 -0.02 -23.88 -37.43
N ILE A 287 0.95 -23.17 -36.87
CA ILE A 287 0.87 -21.73 -36.60
C ILE A 287 1.58 -20.85 -37.63
N LYS A 288 2.25 -21.45 -38.63
CA LYS A 288 3.08 -20.70 -39.60
C LYS A 288 2.26 -19.79 -40.52
N SER A 289 0.98 -20.08 -40.67
CA SER A 289 0.04 -19.35 -41.52
C SER A 289 -0.58 -18.13 -40.86
N TYR A 290 -0.32 -17.88 -39.57
CA TYR A 290 -0.95 -16.78 -38.83
C TYR A 290 0.03 -15.64 -38.53
N ASP A 291 -0.43 -14.43 -38.82
CA ASP A 291 0.18 -13.15 -38.46
C ASP A 291 -0.89 -12.30 -37.76
N ASN A 292 -1.19 -12.66 -36.52
CA ASN A 292 -2.38 -12.16 -35.82
C ASN A 292 -2.27 -12.40 -34.31
N GLN A 293 -3.24 -11.86 -33.55
CA GLN A 293 -3.33 -12.08 -32.11
C GLN A 293 -4.75 -12.43 -31.67
N PHE A 294 -4.86 -13.13 -30.55
CA PHE A 294 -6.12 -13.26 -29.82
C PHE A 294 -5.91 -13.08 -28.32
N VAL A 295 -6.98 -12.68 -27.62
CA VAL A 295 -6.99 -12.48 -26.18
C VAL A 295 -7.90 -13.53 -25.55
N ILE A 296 -7.37 -14.28 -24.59
CA ILE A 296 -8.16 -15.12 -23.70
C ILE A 296 -8.38 -14.33 -22.41
N SER A 297 -9.65 -14.17 -22.04
CA SER A 297 -10.09 -13.45 -20.84
C SER A 297 -10.82 -14.39 -19.89
N GLY A 298 -10.61 -14.23 -18.58
CA GLY A 298 -11.36 -14.95 -17.55
C GLY A 298 -11.16 -14.35 -16.16
N GLU A 299 -11.30 -15.18 -15.15
CA GLU A 299 -11.26 -14.78 -13.74
C GLU A 299 -10.32 -15.67 -12.93
N ILE A 300 -9.55 -15.07 -12.04
CA ILE A 300 -8.88 -15.75 -10.93
C ILE A 300 -9.88 -15.76 -9.76
N SER A 301 -10.18 -16.96 -9.26
CA SER A 301 -11.07 -17.14 -8.11
C SER A 301 -10.42 -16.73 -6.79
N GLU A 302 -11.22 -16.65 -5.73
CA GLU A 302 -10.80 -16.40 -4.35
C GLU A 302 -9.86 -17.50 -3.80
N ARG A 303 -9.71 -18.61 -4.52
CA ARG A 303 -8.77 -19.70 -4.23
C ARG A 303 -7.53 -19.67 -5.13
N GLY A 304 -7.41 -18.66 -6.00
CA GLY A 304 -6.27 -18.49 -6.91
C GLY A 304 -6.32 -19.32 -8.19
N GLN A 305 -7.45 -19.98 -8.47
CA GLN A 305 -7.62 -20.79 -9.69
C GLN A 305 -8.14 -19.94 -10.85
N LEU A 306 -7.61 -20.15 -12.06
CA LEU A 306 -8.17 -19.60 -13.30
C LEU A 306 -9.52 -20.27 -13.62
N THR A 307 -10.52 -19.46 -13.91
CA THR A 307 -11.92 -19.83 -14.13
C THR A 307 -12.51 -18.99 -15.25
N LYS A 308 -13.57 -19.50 -15.90
CA LYS A 308 -14.34 -18.77 -16.94
C LYS A 308 -13.49 -18.19 -18.08
N LEU A 309 -12.43 -18.89 -18.48
CA LEU A 309 -11.62 -18.51 -19.63
C LEU A 309 -12.45 -18.58 -20.91
N THR A 310 -12.44 -17.49 -21.68
CA THR A 310 -13.19 -17.32 -22.92
C THR A 310 -12.35 -16.55 -23.94
N CYS A 311 -12.62 -16.75 -25.23
CA CYS A 311 -12.01 -16.00 -26.32
C CYS A 311 -13.09 -15.69 -27.36
N ASN A 312 -13.45 -14.42 -27.49
CA ASN A 312 -14.59 -14.01 -28.33
C ASN A 312 -14.19 -13.66 -29.77
N ASN A 313 -12.94 -13.25 -29.98
CA ASN A 313 -12.45 -12.74 -31.27
C ASN A 313 -11.19 -13.50 -31.73
N ALA A 314 -11.22 -14.84 -31.65
CA ALA A 314 -10.13 -15.66 -32.15
C ALA A 314 -10.13 -15.71 -33.68
N PHE A 315 -8.97 -15.59 -34.32
CA PHE A 315 -8.84 -15.89 -35.75
C PHE A 315 -9.12 -17.38 -36.05
N ASN A 316 -8.95 -18.25 -35.04
CA ASN A 316 -9.32 -19.66 -35.08
C ASN A 316 -9.81 -20.11 -33.71
N GLN A 317 -11.10 -20.45 -33.62
CA GLN A 317 -11.75 -20.80 -32.35
C GLN A 317 -11.28 -22.16 -31.78
N GLU A 318 -10.90 -23.11 -32.63
CA GLU A 318 -10.41 -24.42 -32.20
C GLU A 318 -9.06 -24.29 -31.51
N ILE A 319 -8.15 -23.50 -32.10
CA ILE A 319 -6.85 -23.17 -31.51
C ILE A 319 -7.06 -22.46 -30.17
N ALA A 320 -7.89 -21.42 -30.11
CA ALA A 320 -8.16 -20.70 -28.87
C ALA A 320 -8.73 -21.62 -27.76
N ASN A 321 -9.67 -22.51 -28.11
CA ASN A 321 -10.22 -23.48 -27.16
C ASN A 321 -9.18 -24.49 -26.66
N GLY A 322 -8.22 -24.88 -27.51
CA GLY A 322 -7.10 -25.72 -27.09
C GLY A 322 -6.18 -25.03 -26.09
N PHE A 323 -5.86 -23.74 -26.31
CA PHE A 323 -5.11 -22.93 -25.35
C PHE A 323 -5.87 -22.80 -24.04
N ILE A 324 -7.18 -22.52 -24.08
CA ILE A 324 -8.03 -22.45 -22.89
C ILE A 324 -7.95 -23.73 -22.06
N ARG A 325 -8.02 -24.92 -22.70
CA ARG A 325 -7.88 -26.21 -21.99
C ARG A 325 -6.53 -26.33 -21.27
N GLN A 326 -5.45 -25.91 -21.93
CA GLN A 326 -4.11 -25.95 -21.31
C GLN A 326 -3.98 -24.97 -20.14
N LEU A 327 -4.51 -23.76 -20.28
CA LEU A 327 -4.44 -22.73 -19.23
C LEU A 327 -5.14 -23.14 -17.92
N TYR A 328 -6.16 -24.01 -17.98
CA TYR A 328 -6.79 -24.56 -16.77
C TYR A 328 -5.88 -25.49 -15.96
N HIS A 329 -4.76 -25.95 -16.53
CA HIS A 329 -3.76 -26.77 -15.82
C HIS A 329 -2.68 -25.92 -15.14
N LEU A 330 -2.74 -24.60 -15.23
CA LEU A 330 -1.78 -23.73 -14.56
C LEU A 330 -1.84 -23.88 -13.03
N PRO A 331 -0.70 -23.69 -12.36
CA PRO A 331 -0.64 -23.75 -10.91
C PRO A 331 -1.52 -22.66 -10.27
N LEU A 332 -1.98 -22.93 -9.04
CA LEU A 332 -2.76 -21.96 -8.28
C LEU A 332 -1.92 -20.71 -7.98
N LEU A 333 -2.54 -19.55 -8.20
CA LEU A 333 -2.01 -18.26 -7.78
C LEU A 333 -2.31 -18.03 -6.29
N VAL A 334 -1.57 -17.14 -5.66
CA VAL A 334 -2.06 -16.46 -4.46
C VAL A 334 -3.18 -15.52 -4.91
N PRO A 335 -4.40 -15.65 -4.37
CA PRO A 335 -5.54 -14.87 -4.84
C PRO A 335 -5.34 -13.39 -4.54
N ALA A 336 -5.98 -12.55 -5.36
CA ALA A 336 -6.09 -11.15 -5.05
C ALA A 336 -6.83 -10.95 -3.73
N THR A 337 -6.51 -9.87 -3.00
CA THR A 337 -7.19 -9.52 -1.76
C THR A 337 -7.63 -8.06 -1.76
N ALA A 338 -8.75 -7.81 -1.08
CA ALA A 338 -9.21 -6.48 -0.73
C ALA A 338 -9.25 -6.38 0.81
N ASN A 339 -8.40 -5.52 1.38
CA ASN A 339 -8.17 -5.47 2.84
C ASN A 339 -7.79 -6.83 3.45
N GLY A 340 -6.99 -7.62 2.72
CA GLY A 340 -6.55 -8.95 3.15
C GLY A 340 -7.60 -10.06 2.98
N VAL A 341 -8.83 -9.75 2.57
CA VAL A 341 -9.86 -10.75 2.26
C VAL A 341 -9.74 -11.17 0.79
N PRO A 342 -9.65 -12.47 0.46
CA PRO A 342 -9.60 -12.94 -0.92
C PRO A 342 -10.80 -12.49 -1.76
N VAL A 343 -10.53 -12.04 -2.99
CA VAL A 343 -11.53 -11.58 -3.96
C VAL A 343 -11.21 -12.12 -5.35
N LYS A 344 -12.22 -12.15 -6.22
CA LYS A 344 -12.02 -12.47 -7.63
C LYS A 344 -11.32 -11.34 -8.36
N GLU A 345 -10.53 -11.69 -9.35
CA GLU A 345 -9.82 -10.74 -10.20
C GLU A 345 -9.88 -11.17 -11.66
N GLY A 346 -10.05 -10.22 -12.59
CA GLY A 346 -10.03 -10.56 -14.01
C GLY A 346 -8.61 -10.88 -14.49
N PHE A 347 -8.48 -11.78 -15.46
CA PHE A 347 -7.21 -12.18 -16.04
C PHE A 347 -7.33 -12.19 -17.56
N ASP A 348 -6.39 -11.51 -18.21
CA ASP A 348 -6.26 -11.53 -19.66
C ASP A 348 -4.88 -12.04 -20.05
N ILE A 349 -4.83 -12.84 -21.11
CA ILE A 349 -3.59 -13.23 -21.79
C ILE A 349 -3.75 -13.05 -23.29
N THR A 350 -2.89 -12.22 -23.85
CA THR A 350 -2.76 -12.01 -25.30
C THR A 350 -1.71 -12.95 -25.84
N PHE A 351 -2.07 -13.75 -26.84
CA PHE A 351 -1.12 -14.52 -27.65
C PHE A 351 -0.98 -13.86 -29.01
N THR A 352 0.26 -13.60 -29.42
CA THR A 352 0.62 -12.97 -30.69
C THR A 352 1.44 -13.96 -31.50
N PHE A 353 1.05 -14.19 -32.75
CA PHE A 353 1.70 -15.09 -33.69
C PHE A 353 2.23 -14.28 -34.86
N GLU A 354 3.53 -14.42 -35.15
CA GLU A 354 4.17 -13.72 -36.26
C GLU A 354 5.22 -14.64 -36.87
N ARG A 355 5.12 -14.87 -38.20
CA ARG A 355 6.14 -15.60 -38.99
C ARG A 355 6.50 -16.98 -38.41
N GLY A 356 5.51 -17.69 -37.84
CA GLY A 356 5.69 -19.00 -37.22
C GLY A 356 6.28 -18.99 -35.81
N PHE A 357 6.47 -17.81 -35.21
CA PHE A 357 6.79 -17.64 -33.80
C PHE A 357 5.53 -17.24 -33.03
N TYR A 358 5.54 -17.48 -31.72
CA TYR A 358 4.52 -16.94 -30.83
C TYR A 358 5.17 -16.20 -29.66
N SER A 359 4.46 -15.21 -29.14
CA SER A 359 4.75 -14.56 -27.86
C SER A 359 3.45 -14.40 -27.08
N PHE A 360 3.55 -14.11 -25.79
CA PHE A 360 2.39 -13.81 -24.98
C PHE A 360 2.68 -12.71 -23.96
N ARG A 361 1.62 -12.02 -23.56
CA ARG A 361 1.61 -11.09 -22.42
C ARG A 361 0.32 -11.28 -21.65
N TYR A 362 0.42 -11.44 -20.34
CA TYR A 362 -0.75 -11.46 -19.47
C TYR A 362 -0.84 -10.19 -18.62
N HIS A 363 -2.04 -9.90 -18.12
CA HIS A 363 -2.26 -8.88 -17.11
C HIS A 363 -3.44 -9.24 -16.22
N PHE A 364 -3.35 -8.81 -14.96
CA PHE A 364 -4.47 -8.83 -14.02
C PHE A 364 -5.29 -7.56 -14.20
N GLN A 365 -6.60 -7.71 -14.31
CA GLN A 365 -7.53 -6.62 -14.52
C GLN A 365 -7.75 -5.83 -13.23
N PRO A 366 -7.97 -4.51 -13.29
CA PRO A 366 -8.29 -3.72 -12.11
C PRO A 366 -9.50 -4.28 -11.38
N ILE A 367 -9.35 -4.52 -10.08
CA ILE A 367 -10.46 -4.94 -9.22
C ILE A 367 -11.36 -3.71 -9.02
N LYS A 368 -12.57 -3.77 -9.57
CA LYS A 368 -13.56 -2.69 -9.43
C LYS A 368 -13.81 -2.45 -7.95
N GLN A 369 -13.43 -1.27 -7.49
CA GLN A 369 -13.82 -0.78 -6.18
C GLN A 369 -15.30 -0.44 -6.29
N THR A 370 -16.15 -1.25 -5.67
CA THR A 370 -17.54 -0.86 -5.44
C THR A 370 -17.49 0.34 -4.51
N LEU A 371 -17.72 1.53 -5.08
CA LEU A 371 -17.91 2.80 -4.38
C LEU A 371 -19.19 2.79 -3.55
#